data_AF-A0A2E7DB66-F1
#
_entry.id   AF-A0A2E7DB66-F1
#
_cell.length_a   1.000
_cell.length_b   1.000
_cell.length_c   1.000
_cell.angle_alpha   90.00
_cell.angle_beta   90.00
_cell.angle_gamma   90.00
#
_symmetry.space_group_name_H-M   'P 1'
#
loop_
_entity.id
_entity.type
_entity.pdbx_description
1 polymer ?
#
loop_
_entity_poly.entity_id
_entity_poly.type
_entity_poly.pdbx_seq_one_letter_code
_entity_poly.pdbx_strand_id
1 'polypeptide(L)'
;MWRQKNPDVLLDLSDADLQKANLRGANLRRANLVGANLSGANLIGANLTGADLTRANLTKAVLIKADFYTANLFKATMNNADLSGVYFRKTNLHGVNLSDTSLVKADFIEADLTNADLRNSTLFGADFGQSKLDGVHITGALLGWASFGNVNLAQVIGLDQIEHRGPTTIGLDTFFHSEGKISEDFLRGCGVPDGFLKGMANITGHPFEGTTCYIRFTKEESTFAERVFEALQNKGIRCWMDMKPEKPEQAKDVRLELPDDKVVLCASKYSLTSWWGEAELDRTNELETQIKKQTRKSAQILFPLNLDGFMFSGDWKYKNEKQIARISADFTGWRRNHTKFNEEIDKLAKGLKGN
;
A
#
# COMPACT_ATOMS: atom_id res chain seq x y z
N MET A 1 -3.16 -15.29 32.17
CA MET A 1 -2.94 -13.82 32.11
C MET A 1 -4.30 -13.11 31.97
N TRP A 2 -4.54 -11.93 32.57
CA TRP A 2 -5.88 -11.30 32.61
C TRP A 2 -6.53 -11.12 31.22
N ARG A 3 -5.75 -10.74 30.20
CA ARG A 3 -6.21 -10.60 28.81
C ARG A 3 -6.70 -11.88 28.15
N GLN A 4 -6.19 -13.05 28.55
CA GLN A 4 -6.70 -14.34 28.02
C GLN A 4 -8.14 -14.60 28.47
N LYS A 5 -8.51 -14.10 29.66
CA LYS A 5 -9.87 -14.21 30.20
C LYS A 5 -10.78 -13.06 29.74
N ASN A 6 -10.20 -11.98 29.21
CA ASN A 6 -10.89 -10.74 28.83
C ASN A 6 -10.44 -10.27 27.43
N PRO A 7 -10.62 -11.09 26.37
CA PRO A 7 -10.11 -10.77 25.03
C PRO A 7 -10.84 -9.59 24.36
N ASP A 8 -12.10 -9.36 24.76
CA ASP A 8 -12.99 -8.36 24.14
C ASP A 8 -13.07 -7.05 24.93
N VAL A 9 -12.49 -7.02 26.14
CA VAL A 9 -12.47 -5.79 26.94
C VAL A 9 -11.52 -4.79 26.28
N LEU A 10 -12.06 -3.62 25.95
CA LEU A 10 -11.26 -2.46 25.55
C LEU A 10 -10.64 -1.87 26.82
N LEU A 11 -9.32 -1.98 26.92
CA LEU A 11 -8.58 -1.51 28.07
C LEU A 11 -8.38 0.00 27.94
N ASP A 12 -8.92 0.76 28.90
CA ASP A 12 -8.71 2.20 28.96
C ASP A 12 -7.53 2.54 29.86
N LEU A 13 -6.49 3.09 29.23
CA LEU A 13 -5.26 3.61 29.83
C LEU A 13 -5.00 5.02 29.29
N SER A 14 -6.03 5.73 28.86
CA SER A 14 -5.90 7.13 28.45
C SER A 14 -5.36 7.98 29.59
N ASP A 15 -4.44 8.88 29.26
CA ASP A 15 -3.71 9.76 30.19
C ASP A 15 -3.01 9.04 31.35
N ALA A 16 -2.86 7.71 31.29
CA ALA A 16 -2.23 6.94 32.34
C ALA A 16 -0.74 7.25 32.44
N ASP A 17 -0.23 7.36 33.67
CA ASP A 17 1.20 7.42 33.92
C ASP A 17 1.79 6.01 34.02
N LEU A 18 2.46 5.59 32.95
CA LEU A 18 3.13 4.32 32.78
C LEU A 18 4.64 4.53 32.58
N GLN A 19 5.17 5.65 33.05
CA GLN A 19 6.57 5.99 32.93
C GLN A 19 7.44 4.87 33.52
N LYS A 20 8.42 4.40 32.73
CA LYS A 20 9.35 3.31 33.10
C LYS A 20 8.66 1.99 33.49
N ALA A 21 7.38 1.82 33.17
CA ALA A 21 6.68 0.57 33.44
C ALA A 21 7.33 -0.61 32.69
N ASN A 22 7.34 -1.78 33.32
CA ASN A 22 7.71 -3.02 32.65
C ASN A 22 6.47 -3.66 32.02
N LEU A 23 6.33 -3.47 30.71
CA LEU A 23 5.25 -3.96 29.87
C LEU A 23 5.77 -4.96 28.81
N ARG A 24 6.90 -5.62 29.09
CA ARG A 24 7.51 -6.59 28.19
C ARG A 24 6.50 -7.71 27.86
N GLY A 25 6.25 -7.92 26.57
CA GLY A 25 5.29 -8.93 26.08
C GLY A 25 3.85 -8.66 26.48
N ALA A 26 3.51 -7.46 26.96
CA ALA A 26 2.15 -7.12 27.36
C ALA A 26 1.20 -7.20 26.14
N ASN A 27 -0.02 -7.69 26.38
CA ASN A 27 -1.09 -7.65 25.39
C ASN A 27 -1.95 -6.40 25.60
N LEU A 28 -1.65 -5.37 24.82
CA LEU A 28 -2.32 -4.07 24.78
C LEU A 28 -3.15 -3.90 23.49
N ARG A 29 -3.52 -5.01 22.84
CA ARG A 29 -4.34 -5.00 21.62
C ARG A 29 -5.61 -4.17 21.81
N ARG A 30 -5.86 -3.21 20.90
CA ARG A 30 -7.02 -2.31 20.95
C ARG A 30 -7.18 -1.52 22.26
N ALA A 31 -6.11 -1.34 23.03
CA ALA A 31 -6.15 -0.48 24.21
C ALA A 31 -6.28 1.00 23.79
N ASN A 32 -7.00 1.77 24.60
CA ASN A 32 -6.98 3.23 24.55
C ASN A 32 -5.80 3.71 25.40
N LEU A 33 -4.78 4.29 24.77
CA LEU A 33 -3.56 4.86 25.35
C LEU A 33 -3.39 6.32 24.93
N VAL A 34 -4.48 6.99 24.54
CA VAL A 34 -4.47 8.39 24.14
C VAL A 34 -3.87 9.24 25.26
N GLY A 35 -2.85 10.03 24.94
CA GLY A 35 -2.16 10.90 25.91
C GLY A 35 -1.33 10.18 26.98
N ALA A 36 -1.28 8.84 27.00
CA ALA A 36 -0.57 8.09 28.03
C ALA A 36 0.93 8.41 28.06
N ASN A 37 1.50 8.47 29.27
CA ASN A 37 2.93 8.63 29.47
C ASN A 37 3.61 7.27 29.61
N LEU A 38 4.22 6.79 28.54
CA LEU A 38 5.01 5.56 28.47
C LEU A 38 6.52 5.85 28.39
N SER A 39 6.95 7.05 28.79
CA SER A 39 8.35 7.46 28.67
C SER A 39 9.28 6.50 29.42
N GLY A 40 10.32 6.01 28.73
CA GLY A 40 11.24 5.02 29.29
C GLY A 40 10.65 3.64 29.59
N ALA A 41 9.40 3.34 29.21
CA ALA A 41 8.78 2.04 29.45
C ALA A 41 9.48 0.92 28.65
N ASN A 42 9.49 -0.29 29.21
CA ASN A 42 9.96 -1.49 28.52
C ASN A 42 8.77 -2.21 27.88
N LEU A 43 8.65 -2.13 26.57
CA LEU A 43 7.58 -2.69 25.75
C LEU A 43 8.10 -3.74 24.76
N ILE A 44 9.24 -4.37 25.06
CA ILE A 44 9.85 -5.36 24.16
C ILE A 44 8.85 -6.48 23.87
N GLY A 45 8.55 -6.71 22.60
CA GLY A 45 7.59 -7.72 22.15
C GLY A 45 6.14 -7.51 22.58
N ALA A 46 5.77 -6.31 23.05
CA ALA A 46 4.39 -6.00 23.38
C ALA A 46 3.50 -6.02 22.12
N ASN A 47 2.27 -6.52 22.26
CA ASN A 47 1.26 -6.44 21.22
C ASN A 47 0.39 -5.20 21.44
N LEU A 48 0.51 -4.23 20.54
CA LEU A 48 -0.24 -2.97 20.47
C LEU A 48 -1.11 -2.91 19.21
N THR A 49 -1.42 -4.06 18.61
CA THR A 49 -2.21 -4.16 17.38
C THR A 49 -3.55 -3.42 17.56
N GLY A 50 -3.83 -2.47 16.67
CA GLY A 50 -5.04 -1.64 16.68
C GLY A 50 -5.23 -0.78 17.93
N ALA A 51 -4.20 -0.55 18.76
CA ALA A 51 -4.29 0.35 19.90
C ALA A 51 -4.31 1.83 19.44
N ASP A 52 -4.93 2.69 20.25
CA ASP A 52 -4.90 4.14 20.02
C ASP A 52 -3.90 4.78 20.99
N LEU A 53 -2.75 5.21 20.45
CA LEU A 53 -1.69 5.94 21.14
C LEU A 53 -1.61 7.39 20.66
N THR A 54 -2.71 7.98 20.20
CA THR A 54 -2.74 9.38 19.77
C THR A 54 -2.13 10.28 20.83
N ARG A 55 -1.10 11.04 20.46
CA ARG A 55 -0.36 11.96 21.36
C ARG A 55 0.26 11.30 22.61
N ALA A 56 0.43 9.97 22.64
CA ALA A 56 1.12 9.30 23.72
C ALA A 56 2.61 9.67 23.73
N ASN A 57 3.21 9.68 24.93
CA ASN A 57 4.64 9.91 25.11
C ASN A 57 5.39 8.58 25.31
N LEU A 58 6.12 8.12 24.31
CA LEU A 58 6.99 6.95 24.32
C LEU A 58 8.48 7.33 24.22
N THR A 59 8.85 8.57 24.54
CA THR A 59 10.23 9.04 24.52
C THR A 59 11.13 8.10 25.35
N LYS A 60 12.26 7.68 24.79
CA LYS A 60 13.22 6.74 25.41
C LYS A 60 12.66 5.35 25.77
N ALA A 61 11.48 4.97 25.28
CA ALA A 61 10.94 3.63 25.51
C ALA A 61 11.77 2.56 24.77
N VAL A 62 11.71 1.32 25.24
CA VAL A 62 12.33 0.17 24.57
C VAL A 62 11.23 -0.69 23.95
N LEU A 63 11.10 -0.62 22.64
CA LEU A 63 9.99 -1.13 21.82
C LEU A 63 10.45 -2.22 20.82
N ILE A 64 11.60 -2.84 21.10
CA ILE A 64 12.19 -3.88 20.25
C ILE A 64 11.15 -4.95 19.94
N LYS A 65 10.89 -5.20 18.65
CA LYS A 65 9.91 -6.18 18.17
C LYS A 65 8.48 -6.00 18.70
N ALA A 66 8.10 -4.80 19.14
CA ALA A 66 6.71 -4.50 19.44
C ALA A 66 5.87 -4.51 18.17
N ASP A 67 4.60 -4.93 18.28
CA ASP A 67 3.66 -5.03 17.17
C ASP A 67 2.64 -3.90 17.25
N PHE A 68 2.67 -2.99 16.28
CA PHE A 68 1.74 -1.87 16.14
C PHE A 68 0.81 -2.03 14.93
N TYR A 69 0.65 -3.23 14.37
CA TYR A 69 -0.17 -3.44 13.17
C TYR A 69 -1.53 -2.73 13.30
N THR A 70 -1.85 -1.83 12.36
CA THR A 70 -3.09 -1.01 12.35
C THR A 70 -3.33 -0.10 13.57
N ALA A 71 -2.33 0.15 14.41
CA ALA A 71 -2.43 1.10 15.52
C ALA A 71 -2.47 2.55 15.05
N ASN A 72 -2.91 3.44 15.94
CA ASN A 72 -2.93 4.88 15.71
C ASN A 72 -1.92 5.59 16.63
N LEU A 73 -0.88 6.20 16.05
CA LEU A 73 0.16 6.96 16.74
C LEU A 73 0.20 8.43 16.30
N PHE A 74 -0.93 8.96 15.83
CA PHE A 74 -1.04 10.34 15.38
C PHE A 74 -0.43 11.30 16.41
N LYS A 75 0.64 12.00 15.99
CA LYS A 75 1.40 12.97 16.82
C LYS A 75 1.94 12.42 18.15
N ALA A 76 2.19 11.11 18.26
CA ALA A 76 2.91 10.56 19.40
C ALA A 76 4.39 10.99 19.40
N THR A 77 5.04 10.94 20.56
CA THR A 77 6.50 11.21 20.68
C THR A 77 7.24 9.93 21.01
N MET A 78 8.26 9.59 20.23
CA MET A 78 9.07 8.39 20.36
C MET A 78 10.57 8.70 20.26
N ASN A 79 10.96 9.98 20.29
CA ASN A 79 12.34 10.37 20.14
C ASN A 79 13.25 9.67 21.17
N ASN A 80 14.45 9.29 20.75
CA ASN A 80 15.42 8.51 21.55
C ASN A 80 14.94 7.10 21.97
N ALA A 81 13.85 6.57 21.41
CA ALA A 81 13.42 5.19 21.67
C ALA A 81 14.23 4.15 20.86
N ASP A 82 14.28 2.92 21.38
CA ASP A 82 14.78 1.76 20.64
C ASP A 82 13.61 0.98 20.04
N LEU A 83 13.45 1.09 18.74
CA LEU A 83 12.38 0.49 17.93
C LEU A 83 12.93 -0.60 16.99
N SER A 84 14.05 -1.22 17.36
CA SER A 84 14.69 -2.23 16.51
C SER A 84 13.74 -3.42 16.25
N GLY A 85 13.47 -3.73 14.98
CA GLY A 85 12.60 -4.81 14.55
C GLY A 85 11.11 -4.60 14.83
N VAL A 86 10.68 -3.36 15.08
CA VAL A 86 9.27 -3.02 15.30
C VAL A 86 8.42 -3.28 14.06
N TYR A 87 7.16 -3.68 14.27
CA TYR A 87 6.17 -3.88 13.21
C TYR A 87 5.19 -2.70 13.16
N PHE A 88 5.39 -1.79 12.22
CA PHE A 88 4.52 -0.63 11.97
C PHE A 88 3.62 -0.79 10.74
N ARG A 89 3.44 -2.01 10.23
CA ARG A 89 2.62 -2.23 9.04
C ARG A 89 1.19 -1.68 9.19
N LYS A 90 0.74 -0.90 8.20
CA LYS A 90 -0.58 -0.22 8.19
C LYS A 90 -0.83 0.71 9.40
N THR A 91 0.21 1.16 10.08
CA THR A 91 0.10 2.03 11.25
C THR A 91 -0.07 3.48 10.84
N ASN A 92 -0.92 4.24 11.54
CA ASN A 92 -0.95 5.70 11.40
C ASN A 92 0.16 6.34 12.23
N LEU A 93 1.23 6.79 11.58
CA LEU A 93 2.38 7.49 12.17
C LEU A 93 2.38 8.98 11.79
N HIS A 94 1.26 9.54 11.34
CA HIS A 94 1.22 10.91 10.86
C HIS A 94 1.65 11.90 11.96
N GLY A 95 2.66 12.71 11.67
CA GLY A 95 3.22 13.71 12.57
C GLY A 95 3.94 13.15 13.80
N VAL A 96 4.31 11.86 13.80
CA VAL A 96 5.06 11.25 14.91
C VAL A 96 6.47 11.83 15.00
N ASN A 97 6.99 12.00 16.21
CA ASN A 97 8.39 12.32 16.42
C ASN A 97 9.21 11.04 16.67
N LEU A 98 9.99 10.61 15.66
CA LEU A 98 10.92 9.49 15.69
C LEU A 98 12.39 9.94 15.62
N SER A 99 12.71 11.19 16.01
CA SER A 99 14.08 11.69 15.96
C SER A 99 15.00 10.90 16.90
N ASP A 100 16.25 10.70 16.49
CA ASP A 100 17.28 10.04 17.30
C ASP A 100 16.89 8.61 17.73
N THR A 101 16.07 7.92 16.95
CA THR A 101 15.61 6.54 17.25
C THR A 101 16.46 5.47 16.57
N SER A 102 16.50 4.27 17.16
CA SER A 102 16.93 3.06 16.45
C SER A 102 15.74 2.41 15.77
N LEU A 103 15.72 2.40 14.44
CA LEU A 103 14.70 1.78 13.58
C LEU A 103 15.28 0.63 12.75
N VAL A 104 16.34 0.00 13.26
CA VAL A 104 17.01 -1.12 12.60
C VAL A 104 16.00 -2.24 12.36
N LYS A 105 15.81 -2.64 11.10
CA LYS A 105 14.86 -3.69 10.66
C LYS A 105 13.40 -3.38 10.99
N ALA A 106 13.03 -2.10 11.11
CA ALA A 106 11.63 -1.71 11.26
C ALA A 106 10.83 -2.00 9.98
N ASP A 107 9.59 -2.49 10.14
CA ASP A 107 8.66 -2.73 9.05
C ASP A 107 7.63 -1.58 8.99
N PHE A 108 7.74 -0.71 7.99
CA PHE A 108 6.82 0.40 7.73
C PHE A 108 5.88 0.12 6.55
N ILE A 109 5.69 -1.13 6.15
CA ILE A 109 4.89 -1.45 4.95
C ILE A 109 3.47 -0.86 5.09
N GLU A 110 3.01 -0.11 4.08
CA GLU A 110 1.69 0.55 4.08
C GLU A 110 1.43 1.51 5.27
N ALA A 111 2.47 1.93 6.00
CA ALA A 111 2.33 2.87 7.10
C ALA A 111 2.15 4.32 6.59
N ASP A 112 1.45 5.14 7.35
CA ASP A 112 1.31 6.57 7.05
C ASP A 112 2.29 7.38 7.90
N LEU A 113 3.46 7.73 7.34
CA LEU A 113 4.47 8.56 8.01
C LEU A 113 4.35 10.04 7.63
N THR A 114 3.24 10.50 7.06
CA THR A 114 3.10 11.88 6.61
C THR A 114 3.49 12.87 7.72
N ASN A 115 4.40 13.81 7.43
CA ASN A 115 4.97 14.77 8.39
C ASN A 115 5.71 14.16 9.61
N ALA A 116 6.13 12.90 9.56
CA ALA A 116 6.93 12.30 10.61
C ALA A 116 8.36 12.87 10.63
N ASP A 117 8.95 12.92 11.83
CA ASP A 117 10.34 13.35 12.03
C ASP A 117 11.25 12.14 12.28
N LEU A 118 12.11 11.81 11.33
CA LEU A 118 13.09 10.72 11.36
C LEU A 118 14.53 11.23 11.46
N ARG A 119 14.75 12.50 11.82
CA ARG A 119 16.11 13.07 11.91
C ARG A 119 17.01 12.26 12.82
N ASN A 120 18.27 12.08 12.41
CA ASN A 120 19.30 11.33 13.14
C ASN A 120 18.91 9.88 13.50
N SER A 121 17.87 9.32 12.90
CA SER A 121 17.46 7.95 13.18
C SER A 121 18.34 6.93 12.45
N THR A 122 18.39 5.72 12.96
CA THR A 122 19.11 4.61 12.33
C THR A 122 18.14 3.68 11.60
N LEU A 123 18.23 3.59 10.29
CA LEU A 123 17.27 2.92 9.41
C LEU A 123 17.83 1.65 8.73
N PHE A 124 18.83 1.01 9.33
CA PHE A 124 19.44 -0.16 8.71
C PHE A 124 18.44 -1.30 8.54
N GLY A 125 18.24 -1.78 7.32
CA GLY A 125 17.31 -2.89 7.06
C GLY A 125 15.84 -2.53 7.19
N ALA A 126 15.48 -1.25 7.32
CA ALA A 126 14.08 -0.82 7.42
C ALA A 126 13.37 -0.97 6.06
N ASP A 127 12.09 -1.37 6.08
CA ASP A 127 11.28 -1.54 4.87
C ASP A 127 10.17 -0.48 4.82
N PHE A 128 10.21 0.40 3.83
CA PHE A 128 9.25 1.46 3.61
C PHE A 128 8.18 1.12 2.56
N GLY A 129 8.09 -0.13 2.12
CA GLY A 129 7.19 -0.56 1.03
C GLY A 129 5.78 0.04 1.11
N GLN A 130 5.33 0.80 0.11
CA GLN A 130 3.97 1.36 0.04
C GLN A 130 3.60 2.34 1.16
N SER A 131 4.57 2.84 1.92
CA SER A 131 4.33 3.84 2.95
C SER A 131 4.09 5.23 2.35
N LYS A 132 3.39 6.08 3.10
CA LYS A 132 3.26 7.52 2.77
C LYS A 132 4.37 8.30 3.44
N LEU A 133 5.16 9.01 2.65
CA LEU A 133 6.37 9.71 3.11
C LEU A 133 6.30 11.23 2.89
N ASP A 134 5.13 11.77 2.56
CA ASP A 134 4.96 13.20 2.29
C ASP A 134 5.36 14.05 3.52
N GLY A 135 6.30 14.97 3.34
CA GLY A 135 6.75 15.87 4.40
C GLY A 135 7.60 15.20 5.49
N VAL A 136 8.02 13.94 5.31
CA VAL A 136 8.93 13.26 6.24
C VAL A 136 10.27 13.99 6.29
N HIS A 137 10.79 14.23 7.49
CA HIS A 137 12.12 14.82 7.69
C HIS A 137 13.13 13.74 8.05
N ILE A 138 14.18 13.54 7.24
CA ILE A 138 15.15 12.44 7.40
C ILE A 138 16.63 12.90 7.50
N THR A 139 16.90 14.20 7.60
CA THR A 139 18.24 14.78 7.78
C THR A 139 19.05 14.10 8.87
N GLY A 140 20.30 13.73 8.56
CA GLY A 140 21.22 13.10 9.49
C GLY A 140 20.93 11.63 9.79
N ALA A 141 19.89 11.03 9.18
CA ALA A 141 19.61 9.62 9.37
C ALA A 141 20.72 8.73 8.78
N LEU A 142 20.91 7.56 9.39
CA LEU A 142 21.84 6.52 8.92
C LEU A 142 21.06 5.48 8.11
N LEU A 143 21.45 5.26 6.87
CA LEU A 143 20.72 4.38 5.95
C LEU A 143 21.62 3.27 5.39
N GLY A 144 21.10 2.06 5.28
CA GLY A 144 21.78 0.93 4.64
C GLY A 144 20.99 -0.36 4.73
N TRP A 145 21.03 -1.19 3.70
CA TRP A 145 20.21 -2.39 3.51
C TRP A 145 18.69 -2.16 3.64
N ALA A 146 18.23 -0.91 3.56
CA ALA A 146 16.81 -0.55 3.60
C ALA A 146 16.15 -0.74 2.23
N SER A 147 14.82 -0.67 2.18
CA SER A 147 14.04 -0.74 0.94
C SER A 147 13.01 0.39 0.82
N PHE A 148 13.02 1.06 -0.33
CA PHE A 148 11.97 1.95 -0.79
C PHE A 148 11.31 1.32 -2.02
N GLY A 149 10.19 0.66 -1.80
CA GLY A 149 9.37 0.06 -2.86
C GLY A 149 8.00 0.71 -2.89
N ASN A 150 7.55 1.11 -4.08
CA ASN A 150 6.27 1.74 -4.33
C ASN A 150 5.95 2.93 -3.39
N VAL A 151 6.89 3.87 -3.27
CA VAL A 151 6.70 5.10 -2.45
C VAL A 151 6.96 6.37 -3.24
N ASN A 152 6.49 7.50 -2.73
CA ASN A 152 6.83 8.82 -3.24
C ASN A 152 7.88 9.49 -2.34
N LEU A 153 9.05 9.78 -2.91
CA LEU A 153 10.16 10.45 -2.22
C LEU A 153 10.24 11.95 -2.53
N ALA A 154 9.42 12.48 -3.44
CA ALA A 154 9.53 13.85 -3.94
C ALA A 154 9.34 14.93 -2.85
N GLN A 155 8.62 14.61 -1.77
CA GLN A 155 8.34 15.52 -0.66
C GLN A 155 9.10 15.17 0.63
N VAL A 156 10.06 14.25 0.56
CA VAL A 156 10.91 13.91 1.72
C VAL A 156 11.99 14.97 1.88
N ILE A 157 12.11 15.51 3.09
CA ILE A 157 13.01 16.60 3.44
C ILE A 157 14.33 16.03 3.94
N GLY A 158 15.44 16.41 3.30
CA GLY A 158 16.80 16.05 3.71
C GLY A 158 17.30 14.70 3.19
N LEU A 159 16.76 14.20 2.07
CA LEU A 159 17.24 12.98 1.40
C LEU A 159 18.74 13.04 1.04
N ASP A 160 19.21 14.23 0.65
CA ASP A 160 20.61 14.53 0.33
C ASP A 160 21.52 14.67 1.56
N GLN A 161 20.93 14.71 2.76
CA GLN A 161 21.61 14.87 4.03
C GLN A 161 21.59 13.57 4.85
N ILE A 162 21.41 12.44 4.18
CA ILE A 162 21.47 11.10 4.76
C ILE A 162 22.91 10.60 4.73
N GLU A 163 23.32 9.91 5.80
CA GLU A 163 24.59 9.20 5.83
C GLU A 163 24.37 7.76 5.37
N HIS A 164 24.90 7.43 4.19
CA HIS A 164 24.82 6.09 3.63
C HIS A 164 25.93 5.20 4.21
N ARG A 165 25.52 4.10 4.85
CA ARG A 165 26.39 3.09 5.46
C ARG A 165 26.12 1.68 4.92
N GLY A 166 25.57 1.61 3.71
CA GLY A 166 25.28 0.40 2.97
C GLY A 166 24.36 0.69 1.78
N PRO A 167 24.25 -0.24 0.81
CA PRO A 167 23.36 -0.07 -0.33
C PRO A 167 21.90 -0.04 0.13
N THR A 168 21.02 0.65 -0.60
CA THR A 168 19.58 0.68 -0.31
C THR A 168 18.82 0.33 -1.59
N THR A 169 17.81 -0.53 -1.47
CA THR A 169 17.00 -0.93 -2.61
C THR A 169 15.97 0.16 -2.92
N ILE A 170 15.92 0.60 -4.18
CA ILE A 170 14.91 1.53 -4.68
C ILE A 170 14.19 0.87 -5.86
N GLY A 171 12.87 0.76 -5.77
CA GLY A 171 12.04 0.23 -6.85
C GLY A 171 11.93 1.20 -8.04
N LEU A 172 11.77 0.67 -9.25
CA LEU A 172 11.45 1.48 -10.44
C LEU A 172 10.12 2.23 -10.25
N ASP A 173 9.16 1.59 -9.61
CA ASP A 173 7.90 2.22 -9.17
C ASP A 173 8.16 3.52 -8.39
N THR A 174 9.04 3.50 -7.40
CA THR A 174 9.36 4.62 -6.50
C THR A 174 9.94 5.77 -7.28
N PHE A 175 10.78 5.45 -8.27
CA PHE A 175 11.32 6.45 -9.17
C PHE A 175 10.23 7.17 -9.98
N PHE A 176 9.27 6.43 -10.53
CA PHE A 176 8.14 7.00 -11.27
C PHE A 176 7.18 7.78 -10.38
N HIS A 177 6.81 7.26 -9.20
CA HIS A 177 5.95 7.96 -8.23
C HIS A 177 6.57 9.26 -7.71
N SER A 178 7.90 9.31 -7.66
CA SER A 178 8.63 10.52 -7.28
C SER A 178 8.79 11.49 -8.45
N GLU A 179 8.26 11.20 -9.64
CA GLU A 179 8.39 11.99 -10.87
C GLU A 179 9.86 12.33 -11.22
N GLY A 180 10.80 11.47 -10.84
CA GLY A 180 12.23 11.74 -10.98
C GLY A 180 12.81 12.79 -10.03
N LYS A 181 12.03 13.31 -9.08
CA LYS A 181 12.46 14.28 -8.05
C LYS A 181 13.19 13.58 -6.90
N ILE A 182 14.21 12.78 -7.24
CA ILE A 182 15.11 12.13 -6.29
C ILE A 182 16.51 12.62 -6.60
N SER A 183 17.24 13.09 -5.58
CA SER A 183 18.62 13.58 -5.75
C SER A 183 19.53 12.48 -6.28
N GLU A 184 20.39 12.82 -7.25
CA GLU A 184 21.44 11.91 -7.74
C GLU A 184 22.40 11.50 -6.62
N ASP A 185 22.70 12.38 -5.68
CA ASP A 185 23.61 12.08 -4.56
C ASP A 185 23.03 10.99 -3.66
N PHE A 186 21.73 11.07 -3.39
CA PHE A 186 21.01 10.02 -2.66
C PHE A 186 21.03 8.70 -3.44
N LEU A 187 20.73 8.72 -4.74
CA LEU A 187 20.78 7.51 -5.57
C LEU A 187 22.17 6.88 -5.62
N ARG A 188 23.23 7.69 -5.75
CA ARG A 188 24.63 7.25 -5.65
C ARG A 188 24.91 6.63 -4.30
N GLY A 189 24.46 7.26 -3.21
CA GLY A 189 24.55 6.75 -1.85
C GLY A 189 23.84 5.40 -1.67
N CYS A 190 22.73 5.17 -2.37
CA CYS A 190 22.03 3.89 -2.41
C CYS A 190 22.77 2.82 -3.22
N GLY A 191 23.80 3.19 -4.00
CA GLY A 191 24.59 2.29 -4.84
C GLY A 191 24.18 2.26 -6.30
N VAL A 192 23.38 3.22 -6.77
CA VAL A 192 22.97 3.30 -8.19
C VAL A 192 24.16 3.74 -9.06
N PRO A 193 24.56 2.98 -10.10
CA PRO A 193 25.70 3.34 -10.94
C PRO A 193 25.46 4.57 -11.83
N ASP A 194 26.49 5.36 -12.08
CA ASP A 194 26.46 6.56 -12.94
C ASP A 194 25.94 6.30 -14.35
N GLY A 195 26.24 5.13 -14.93
CA GLY A 195 25.73 4.74 -16.24
C GLY A 195 24.21 4.62 -16.26
N PHE A 196 23.63 4.15 -15.15
CA PHE A 196 22.18 4.07 -14.97
C PHE A 196 21.59 5.46 -14.77
N LEU A 197 22.19 6.31 -13.92
CA LEU A 197 21.75 7.70 -13.69
C LEU A 197 21.71 8.53 -14.99
N LYS A 198 22.71 8.40 -15.86
CA LYS A 198 22.72 9.06 -17.18
C LYS A 198 21.57 8.60 -18.08
N GLY A 199 21.21 7.32 -18.01
CA GLY A 199 20.06 6.77 -18.75
C GLY A 199 18.72 7.21 -18.16
N MET A 200 18.66 7.38 -16.84
CA MET A 200 17.44 7.79 -16.12
C MET A 200 16.94 9.16 -16.54
N ALA A 201 17.82 10.12 -16.84
CA ALA A 201 17.45 11.46 -17.31
C ALA A 201 16.66 11.44 -18.64
N ASN A 202 16.79 10.37 -19.44
CA ASN A 202 16.01 10.17 -20.66
C ASN A 202 14.67 9.45 -20.41
N ILE A 203 14.44 8.97 -19.19
CA ILE A 203 13.23 8.24 -18.76
C ILE A 203 12.35 9.14 -17.89
N THR A 204 12.95 10.07 -17.12
CA THR A 204 12.23 11.06 -16.31
C THR A 204 11.70 12.21 -17.13
N GLY A 205 10.48 12.65 -16.80
CA GLY A 205 9.81 13.74 -17.52
C GLY A 205 9.01 13.30 -18.74
N HIS A 206 9.13 12.03 -19.15
CA HIS A 206 8.12 11.37 -19.96
C HIS A 206 7.14 10.68 -19.01
N PRO A 207 5.85 11.07 -18.93
CA PRO A 207 4.87 10.24 -18.25
C PRO A 207 4.98 8.84 -18.83
N PHE A 208 4.88 7.81 -18.01
CA PHE A 208 4.87 6.45 -18.51
C PHE A 208 3.70 6.31 -19.50
N GLU A 209 3.99 6.35 -20.81
CA GLU A 209 2.96 6.36 -21.88
C GLU A 209 2.26 4.99 -22.04
N GLY A 210 2.51 4.04 -21.14
CA GLY A 210 1.90 2.72 -21.15
C GLY A 210 0.71 2.64 -20.21
N THR A 211 -0.41 2.13 -20.70
CA THR A 211 -1.50 1.71 -19.82
C THR A 211 -1.11 0.46 -19.04
N THR A 212 -1.26 0.54 -17.72
CA THR A 212 -1.20 -0.60 -16.82
C THR A 212 -2.59 -1.08 -16.44
N CYS A 213 -2.78 -2.40 -16.31
CA CYS A 213 -4.00 -2.94 -15.70
C CYS A 213 -3.81 -4.28 -14.99
N TYR A 214 -4.65 -4.55 -13.99
CA TYR A 214 -4.77 -5.86 -13.35
C TYR A 214 -5.99 -6.58 -13.89
N ILE A 215 -5.80 -7.82 -14.34
CA ILE A 215 -6.88 -8.72 -14.73
C ILE A 215 -7.30 -9.47 -13.49
N ARG A 216 -8.50 -9.18 -13.00
CA ARG A 216 -9.08 -9.79 -11.80
C ARG A 216 -10.07 -10.86 -12.16
N PHE A 217 -9.88 -12.04 -11.57
CA PHE A 217 -10.62 -13.24 -11.95
C PHE A 217 -10.66 -14.26 -10.82
N THR A 218 -11.64 -15.16 -10.87
CA THR A 218 -11.67 -16.37 -10.06
C THR A 218 -10.99 -17.53 -10.79
N LYS A 219 -10.73 -18.63 -10.08
CA LYS A 219 -10.16 -19.85 -10.66
C LYS A 219 -10.97 -20.42 -11.83
N GLU A 220 -12.29 -20.27 -11.82
CA GLU A 220 -13.18 -20.72 -12.90
C GLU A 220 -12.97 -19.96 -14.22
N GLU A 221 -12.36 -18.78 -14.14
CA GLU A 221 -12.15 -17.86 -15.24
C GLU A 221 -10.69 -17.88 -15.75
N SER A 222 -9.80 -18.70 -15.17
CA SER A 222 -8.36 -18.69 -15.48
C SER A 222 -8.04 -18.79 -16.97
N THR A 223 -8.66 -19.73 -17.69
CA THR A 223 -8.42 -19.88 -19.14
C THR A 223 -8.82 -18.65 -19.94
N PHE A 224 -9.88 -17.94 -19.53
CA PHE A 224 -10.27 -16.69 -20.15
C PHE A 224 -9.28 -15.58 -19.81
N ALA A 225 -8.90 -15.46 -18.54
CA ALA A 225 -7.97 -14.46 -18.05
C ALA A 225 -6.58 -14.57 -18.71
N GLU A 226 -6.04 -15.78 -18.86
CA GLU A 226 -4.79 -16.06 -19.58
C GLU A 226 -4.85 -15.58 -21.03
N ARG A 227 -5.97 -15.88 -21.71
CA ARG A 227 -6.16 -15.48 -23.11
C ARG A 227 -6.26 -13.95 -23.27
N VAL A 228 -6.96 -13.27 -22.35
CA VAL A 228 -7.02 -11.80 -22.33
C VAL A 228 -5.65 -11.20 -22.00
N PHE A 229 -4.93 -11.78 -21.03
CA PHE A 229 -3.58 -11.36 -20.65
C PHE A 229 -2.64 -11.38 -21.86
N GLU A 230 -2.53 -12.50 -22.56
CA GLU A 230 -1.68 -12.61 -23.75
C GLU A 230 -2.11 -11.62 -24.85
N ALA A 231 -3.40 -11.48 -25.08
CA ALA A 231 -3.92 -10.59 -26.12
C ALA A 231 -3.66 -9.11 -25.83
N LEU A 232 -3.72 -8.68 -24.57
CA LEU A 232 -3.40 -7.32 -24.14
C LEU A 232 -1.88 -7.05 -24.21
N GLN A 233 -1.05 -7.99 -23.76
CA GLN A 233 0.41 -7.89 -23.86
C GLN A 233 0.86 -7.73 -25.31
N ASN A 234 0.28 -8.51 -26.24
CA ASN A 234 0.54 -8.40 -27.67
C ASN A 234 0.11 -7.04 -28.28
N LYS A 235 -0.78 -6.30 -27.60
CA LYS A 235 -1.18 -4.93 -27.97
C LYS A 235 -0.36 -3.85 -27.26
N GLY A 236 0.71 -4.23 -26.57
CA GLY A 236 1.59 -3.35 -25.83
C GLY A 236 0.97 -2.78 -24.55
N ILE A 237 -0.08 -3.41 -24.03
CA ILE A 237 -0.68 -3.05 -22.73
C ILE A 237 0.01 -3.88 -21.67
N ARG A 238 0.59 -3.20 -20.68
CA ARG A 238 1.24 -3.89 -19.56
C ARG A 238 0.15 -4.34 -18.60
N CYS A 239 0.00 -5.63 -18.41
CA CYS A 239 -0.99 -6.16 -17.50
C CYS A 239 -0.43 -7.25 -16.59
N TRP A 240 -1.11 -7.47 -15.48
CA TRP A 240 -0.80 -8.54 -14.53
C TRP A 240 -2.06 -9.33 -14.20
N MET A 241 -1.87 -10.61 -13.93
CA MET A 241 -2.95 -11.50 -13.52
C MET A 241 -3.08 -11.48 -11.99
N ASP A 242 -4.29 -11.24 -11.51
CA ASP A 242 -4.64 -11.23 -10.09
C ASP A 242 -5.81 -12.20 -9.85
N MET A 243 -5.46 -13.47 -9.63
CA MET A 243 -6.42 -14.50 -9.26
C MET A 243 -6.82 -14.32 -7.81
N LYS A 244 -8.10 -14.06 -7.55
CA LYS A 244 -8.61 -13.94 -6.19
C LYS A 244 -8.89 -15.32 -5.59
N PRO A 245 -8.55 -15.53 -4.30
CA PRO A 245 -8.80 -16.81 -3.64
C PRO A 245 -10.29 -17.03 -3.40
N GLU A 246 -10.69 -18.30 -3.37
CA GLU A 246 -12.08 -18.70 -3.12
C GLU A 246 -12.59 -18.25 -1.75
N LYS A 247 -11.68 -18.14 -0.76
CA LYS A 247 -12.02 -17.77 0.62
C LYS A 247 -11.21 -16.58 1.14
N PRO A 248 -11.81 -15.73 2.01
CA PRO A 248 -11.12 -14.57 2.58
C PRO A 248 -9.85 -14.92 3.36
N GLU A 249 -9.81 -16.06 4.07
CA GLU A 249 -8.68 -16.40 4.95
C GLU A 249 -7.40 -16.75 4.17
N GLN A 250 -7.54 -17.06 2.87
CA GLN A 250 -6.45 -17.36 1.96
C GLN A 250 -5.89 -16.11 1.27
N ALA A 251 -6.58 -14.98 1.39
CA ALA A 251 -6.08 -13.72 0.88
C ALA A 251 -4.82 -13.34 1.66
N LYS A 252 -3.66 -13.52 1.03
CA LYS A 252 -2.46 -12.86 1.53
C LYS A 252 -2.71 -11.36 1.39
N ASP A 253 -2.51 -10.64 2.49
CA ASP A 253 -2.63 -9.18 2.56
C ASP A 253 -1.44 -8.57 1.78
N VAL A 254 -1.45 -8.74 0.46
CA VAL A 254 -0.43 -8.26 -0.46
C VAL A 254 -1.20 -7.42 -1.46
N ARG A 255 -1.54 -6.19 -1.05
CA ARG A 255 -1.88 -5.17 -2.04
C ARG A 255 -0.58 -4.87 -2.78
N LEU A 256 -0.51 -5.21 -4.05
CA LEU A 256 0.56 -4.85 -4.98
C LEU A 256 0.08 -3.81 -6.00
N GLU A 257 -1.15 -3.33 -5.85
CA GLU A 257 -1.82 -2.47 -6.83
C GLU A 257 -1.51 -0.99 -6.54
N LEU A 258 -1.12 -0.24 -7.56
CA LEU A 258 -1.00 1.20 -7.45
C LEU A 258 -2.41 1.82 -7.37
N PRO A 259 -2.60 2.96 -6.68
CA PRO A 259 -3.90 3.60 -6.53
C PRO A 259 -4.61 3.93 -7.86
N ASP A 260 -3.84 4.11 -8.94
CA ASP A 260 -4.32 4.54 -10.26
C ASP A 260 -4.37 3.42 -11.31
N ASP A 261 -4.02 2.18 -10.95
CA ASP A 261 -4.03 1.07 -11.91
C ASP A 261 -5.45 0.69 -12.34
N LYS A 262 -5.64 0.49 -13.66
CA LYS A 262 -6.93 0.05 -14.20
C LYS A 262 -7.21 -1.40 -13.82
N VAL A 263 -8.47 -1.72 -13.57
CA VAL A 263 -8.93 -3.06 -13.21
C VAL A 263 -9.77 -3.62 -14.34
N VAL A 264 -9.27 -4.66 -15.00
CA VAL A 264 -10.02 -5.48 -15.95
C VAL A 264 -10.69 -6.60 -15.15
N LEU A 265 -11.99 -6.48 -14.90
CA LEU A 265 -12.74 -7.44 -14.10
C LEU A 265 -13.39 -8.49 -15.01
N CYS A 266 -13.02 -9.76 -14.84
CA CYS A 266 -13.76 -10.88 -15.43
C CYS A 266 -15.11 -11.01 -14.73
N ALA A 267 -16.13 -10.34 -15.25
CA ALA A 267 -17.44 -10.25 -14.61
C ALA A 267 -18.35 -11.41 -15.07
N SER A 268 -18.05 -12.63 -14.61
CA SER A 268 -18.95 -13.77 -14.71
C SER A 268 -19.82 -13.93 -13.47
N LYS A 269 -20.72 -14.91 -13.48
CA LYS A 269 -21.45 -15.37 -12.28
C LYS A 269 -20.51 -15.64 -11.09
N TYR A 270 -19.32 -16.20 -11.32
CA TYR A 270 -18.42 -16.58 -10.24
C TYR A 270 -17.83 -15.35 -9.53
N SER A 271 -17.22 -14.43 -10.28
CA SER A 271 -16.69 -13.19 -9.70
C SER A 271 -17.78 -12.32 -9.07
N LEU A 272 -18.92 -12.16 -9.75
CA LEU A 272 -20.01 -11.28 -9.30
C LEU A 272 -20.77 -11.80 -8.07
N THR A 273 -20.69 -13.10 -7.76
CA THR A 273 -21.27 -13.70 -6.54
C THR A 273 -20.21 -14.10 -5.50
N SER A 274 -18.95 -13.74 -5.73
CA SER A 274 -17.85 -14.00 -4.81
C SER A 274 -17.88 -13.04 -3.61
N TRP A 275 -17.16 -13.41 -2.54
CA TRP A 275 -17.02 -12.59 -1.34
C TRP A 275 -16.32 -11.24 -1.58
N TRP A 276 -15.52 -11.14 -2.64
CA TRP A 276 -14.72 -9.95 -2.96
C TRP A 276 -15.31 -9.11 -4.10
N GLY A 277 -16.24 -9.67 -4.88
CA GLY A 277 -16.78 -9.03 -6.08
C GLY A 277 -17.38 -7.66 -5.79
N GLU A 278 -18.27 -7.59 -4.79
CA GLU A 278 -18.89 -6.31 -4.38
C GLU A 278 -17.88 -5.31 -3.81
N ALA A 279 -16.98 -5.78 -2.94
CA ALA A 279 -15.96 -4.93 -2.32
C ALA A 279 -15.04 -4.28 -3.37
N GLU A 280 -14.77 -4.97 -4.49
CA GLU A 280 -13.96 -4.42 -5.56
C GLU A 280 -14.68 -3.33 -6.38
N LEU A 281 -15.98 -3.50 -6.59
CA LEU A 281 -16.83 -2.50 -7.23
C LEU A 281 -16.90 -1.23 -6.37
N ASP A 282 -17.13 -1.39 -5.06
CA ASP A 282 -17.16 -0.27 -4.12
C ASP A 282 -15.80 0.46 -4.08
N ARG A 283 -14.69 -0.28 -4.00
CA ARG A 283 -13.33 0.29 -3.99
C ARG A 283 -13.04 1.13 -5.23
N THR A 284 -13.30 0.59 -6.42
CA THR A 284 -13.00 1.29 -7.68
C THR A 284 -13.87 2.54 -7.84
N ASN A 285 -15.13 2.50 -7.41
CA ASN A 285 -16.02 3.67 -7.37
C ASN A 285 -15.50 4.77 -6.43
N GLU A 286 -15.01 4.40 -5.25
CA GLU A 286 -14.42 5.34 -4.30
C GLU A 286 -13.17 6.01 -4.89
N LEU A 287 -12.29 5.24 -5.52
CA LEU A 287 -11.09 5.76 -6.20
C LEU A 287 -11.44 6.73 -7.33
N GLU A 288 -12.35 6.36 -8.24
CA GLU A 288 -12.80 7.26 -9.32
C GLU A 288 -13.39 8.57 -8.77
N THR A 289 -14.13 8.49 -7.66
CA THR A 289 -14.71 9.65 -6.97
C THR A 289 -13.62 10.54 -6.35
N GLN A 290 -12.60 9.93 -5.74
CA GLN A 290 -11.46 10.65 -5.16
C GLN A 290 -10.63 11.35 -6.23
N ILE A 291 -10.30 10.65 -7.32
CA ILE A 291 -9.56 11.21 -8.47
C ILE A 291 -10.33 12.41 -9.05
N LYS A 292 -11.66 12.28 -9.22
CA LYS A 292 -12.50 13.37 -9.71
C LYS A 292 -12.50 14.58 -8.77
N LYS A 293 -12.51 14.36 -7.46
CA LYS A 293 -12.43 15.45 -6.47
C LYS A 293 -11.06 16.16 -6.50
N GLN A 294 -9.98 15.41 -6.65
CA GLN A 294 -8.61 15.94 -6.62
C GLN A 294 -8.22 16.64 -7.94
N THR A 295 -8.48 16.01 -9.08
CA THR A 295 -8.02 16.47 -10.40
C THR A 295 -9.06 17.28 -11.17
N ARG A 296 -10.33 17.26 -10.72
CA ARG A 296 -11.51 17.75 -11.45
C ARG A 296 -11.78 17.03 -12.79
N LYS A 297 -11.05 15.94 -13.09
CA LYS A 297 -11.24 15.12 -14.28
C LYS A 297 -11.86 13.78 -13.90
N SER A 298 -12.77 13.26 -14.73
CA SER A 298 -13.28 11.90 -14.57
C SER A 298 -12.20 10.91 -15.00
N ALA A 299 -11.96 9.88 -14.17
CA ALA A 299 -11.12 8.73 -14.53
C ALA A 299 -12.00 7.48 -14.61
N GLN A 300 -11.66 6.57 -15.53
CA GLN A 300 -12.23 5.23 -15.57
C GLN A 300 -11.15 4.25 -15.10
N ILE A 301 -11.38 3.67 -13.93
CA ILE A 301 -10.52 2.66 -13.29
C ILE A 301 -11.06 1.27 -13.59
N LEU A 302 -12.37 1.07 -13.55
CA LEU A 302 -12.98 -0.25 -13.73
C LEU A 302 -13.39 -0.55 -15.19
N PHE A 303 -12.99 -1.72 -15.67
CA PHE A 303 -13.31 -2.28 -16.99
C PHE A 303 -13.94 -3.67 -16.84
N PRO A 304 -15.26 -3.76 -16.64
CA PRO A 304 -15.94 -5.05 -16.50
C PRO A 304 -16.10 -5.73 -17.87
N LEU A 305 -15.71 -7.01 -17.92
CA LEU A 305 -15.84 -7.88 -19.09
C LEU A 305 -17.03 -8.82 -18.87
N ASN A 306 -18.01 -8.81 -19.78
CA ASN A 306 -19.12 -9.75 -19.69
C ASN A 306 -18.73 -11.10 -20.31
N LEU A 307 -18.74 -12.18 -19.53
CA LEU A 307 -18.31 -13.50 -20.00
C LEU A 307 -19.48 -14.44 -20.32
N ASP A 308 -20.55 -14.36 -19.53
CA ASP A 308 -21.65 -15.34 -19.51
C ASP A 308 -23.05 -14.73 -19.54
N GLY A 309 -23.17 -13.39 -19.56
CA GLY A 309 -24.44 -12.69 -19.55
C GLY A 309 -25.12 -12.62 -18.19
N PHE A 310 -24.52 -13.17 -17.13
CA PHE A 310 -25.12 -13.20 -15.78
C PHE A 310 -25.43 -11.79 -15.25
N MET A 311 -24.57 -10.83 -15.59
CA MET A 311 -24.73 -9.41 -15.27
C MET A 311 -26.07 -8.81 -15.73
N PHE A 312 -26.72 -9.42 -16.74
CA PHE A 312 -28.00 -9.00 -17.29
C PHE A 312 -29.16 -9.96 -17.03
N SER A 313 -28.95 -11.02 -16.24
CA SER A 313 -30.00 -12.04 -16.04
C SER A 313 -31.14 -11.56 -15.14
N GLY A 314 -30.93 -10.46 -14.40
CA GLY A 314 -31.85 -9.97 -13.36
C GLY A 314 -31.73 -10.72 -12.02
N ASP A 315 -30.97 -11.82 -11.98
CA ASP A 315 -30.66 -12.56 -10.75
C ASP A 315 -29.55 -11.89 -9.94
N TRP A 316 -28.74 -11.08 -10.60
CA TRP A 316 -27.67 -10.32 -9.97
C TRP A 316 -28.24 -8.99 -9.42
N LYS A 317 -28.55 -8.97 -8.12
CA LYS A 317 -29.16 -7.81 -7.43
C LYS A 317 -28.09 -7.00 -6.70
N TYR A 318 -27.71 -5.84 -7.25
CA TYR A 318 -26.74 -4.93 -6.62
C TYR A 318 -27.27 -3.50 -6.52
N LYS A 319 -26.89 -2.79 -5.45
CA LYS A 319 -27.37 -1.42 -5.16
C LYS A 319 -27.12 -0.41 -6.28
N ASN A 320 -26.10 -0.63 -7.13
CA ASN A 320 -25.74 0.25 -8.25
C ASN A 320 -25.74 -0.46 -9.62
N GLU A 321 -26.74 -1.31 -9.93
CA GLU A 321 -26.90 -1.95 -11.27
C GLU A 321 -26.66 -1.00 -12.47
N LYS A 322 -27.04 0.28 -12.35
CA LYS A 322 -26.84 1.30 -13.39
C LYS A 322 -25.37 1.68 -13.66
N GLN A 323 -24.44 1.39 -12.77
CA GLN A 323 -23.02 1.74 -12.96
C GLN A 323 -22.25 0.67 -13.75
N ILE A 324 -22.67 -0.59 -13.66
CA ILE A 324 -22.08 -1.70 -14.43
C ILE A 324 -22.66 -1.80 -15.85
N ALA A 325 -23.63 -0.93 -16.18
CA ALA A 325 -24.01 -0.64 -17.56
C ALA A 325 -22.84 -0.12 -18.44
N ARG A 326 -21.69 0.23 -17.85
CA ARG A 326 -20.42 0.51 -18.53
C ARG A 326 -19.64 -0.77 -18.84
N ILE A 327 -20.23 -1.70 -19.59
CA ILE A 327 -19.46 -2.82 -20.14
C ILE A 327 -18.34 -2.26 -20.99
N SER A 328 -17.11 -2.70 -20.71
CA SER A 328 -15.97 -2.37 -21.55
C SER A 328 -15.90 -3.26 -22.78
N ALA A 329 -16.30 -4.54 -22.65
CA ALA A 329 -16.37 -5.50 -23.75
C ALA A 329 -17.26 -6.72 -23.43
N ASP A 330 -17.93 -7.27 -24.44
CA ASP A 330 -18.82 -8.45 -24.33
C ASP A 330 -18.18 -9.71 -24.93
N PHE A 331 -17.66 -10.56 -24.06
CA PHE A 331 -17.00 -11.82 -24.41
C PHE A 331 -17.93 -13.04 -24.37
N THR A 332 -19.25 -12.87 -24.33
CA THR A 332 -20.17 -14.02 -24.43
C THR A 332 -19.88 -14.85 -25.69
N GLY A 333 -19.71 -16.17 -25.49
CA GLY A 333 -19.37 -17.11 -26.57
C GLY A 333 -17.89 -17.13 -27.00
N TRP A 334 -16.99 -16.48 -26.26
CA TRP A 334 -15.54 -16.36 -26.58
C TRP A 334 -14.82 -17.68 -26.89
N ARG A 335 -15.29 -18.81 -26.34
CA ARG A 335 -14.71 -20.14 -26.60
C ARG A 335 -14.89 -20.59 -28.05
N ARG A 336 -15.93 -20.13 -28.74
CA ARG A 336 -16.28 -20.57 -30.10
C ARG A 336 -16.07 -19.46 -31.14
N ASN A 337 -16.24 -18.20 -30.76
CA ASN A 337 -16.17 -17.07 -31.67
C ASN A 337 -14.86 -16.26 -31.49
N HIS A 338 -13.81 -16.67 -32.21
CA HIS A 338 -12.49 -16.04 -32.16
C HIS A 338 -12.48 -14.65 -32.77
N THR A 339 -13.29 -14.41 -33.81
CA THR A 339 -13.43 -13.10 -34.45
C THR A 339 -14.00 -12.09 -33.47
N LYS A 340 -15.14 -12.40 -32.83
CA LYS A 340 -15.73 -11.56 -31.79
C LYS A 340 -14.75 -11.30 -30.65
N PHE A 341 -14.02 -12.33 -30.19
CA PHE A 341 -13.01 -12.16 -29.15
C PHE A 341 -11.97 -11.10 -29.53
N ASN A 342 -11.40 -11.16 -30.74
CA ASN A 342 -10.39 -10.21 -31.18
C ASN A 342 -10.95 -8.78 -31.31
N GLU A 343 -12.16 -8.63 -31.85
CA GLU A 343 -12.84 -7.33 -31.95
C GLU A 343 -13.07 -6.70 -30.57
N GLU A 344 -13.48 -7.51 -29.60
CA GLU A 344 -13.71 -7.07 -28.22
C GLU A 344 -12.40 -6.75 -27.48
N ILE A 345 -11.31 -7.48 -27.75
CA ILE A 345 -9.97 -7.10 -27.26
C ILE A 345 -9.54 -5.76 -27.85
N ASP A 346 -9.80 -5.49 -29.13
CA ASP A 346 -9.48 -4.19 -29.73
C ASP A 346 -10.24 -3.03 -29.07
N LYS A 347 -11.52 -3.23 -28.76
CA LYS A 347 -12.33 -2.26 -28.00
C LYS A 347 -11.76 -2.04 -26.60
N LEU A 348 -11.47 -3.14 -25.89
CA LEU A 348 -10.88 -3.09 -24.56
C LEU A 348 -9.54 -2.35 -24.56
N ALA A 349 -8.66 -2.67 -25.50
CA ALA A 349 -7.34 -2.06 -25.62
C ALA A 349 -7.42 -0.54 -25.88
N LYS A 350 -8.37 -0.10 -26.71
CA LYS A 350 -8.65 1.33 -26.94
C LYS A 350 -9.16 2.01 -25.67
N GLY A 351 -10.13 1.40 -24.96
CA GLY A 351 -10.63 1.94 -23.70
C GLY A 351 -9.56 2.03 -22.61
N LEU A 352 -8.67 1.04 -22.56
CA LEU A 352 -7.53 1.00 -21.66
C LEU A 352 -6.51 2.11 -21.98
N LYS A 353 -6.22 2.41 -23.25
CA LYS A 353 -5.28 3.51 -23.59
C LYS A 353 -5.81 4.92 -23.30
N GLY A 354 -7.13 5.05 -23.10
CA GLY A 354 -7.78 6.36 -23.04
C GLY A 354 -7.89 6.97 -24.45
N ASN A 355 -8.88 7.83 -24.65
CA ASN A 355 -8.98 8.64 -25.87
C ASN A 355 -8.15 9.91 -25.76
#